data_AF-A0A819DJC6-F1
#
_entry.id   AF-A0A819DJC6-F1
#
_cell.length_a   1.000
_cell.length_b   1.000
_cell.length_c   1.000
_cell.angle_alpha   90.00
_cell.angle_beta   90.00
_cell.angle_gamma   90.00
#
_symmetry.space_group_name_H-M   'P 1'
#
loop_
_entity.id
_entity.type
_entity.pdbx_description
1 polymer ?
#
loop_
_entity_poly.entity_id
_entity_poly.type
_entity_poly.pdbx_seq_one_letter_code
_entity_poly.pdbx_strand_id
1 'polypeptide(L)'
;MKFDTFYATVNDWGYYQKIKFFIICLANMVPPLIFYTWSFTAATPDFRCSLPLESDAYNSQMNHLYDTTYKPTIDDCATHQKLLSLKECQRCFIRIATHNTTSISKLHKCHDYVFDRSIYKKTLVEEWTMVCDRVLYRTAVQVAYFIGVMVGAVLFARFLLACSTRGISESGFVLSSELVSPRKRVMAGAVMTYFYAFGQLWLVLFAYFIRTWRMLLLTTSFLMLPYCLFYLFLPESPRWLISKGRFNEAEKVLRTIAIENKQKFSHEAYEQFKATQNRTRIWSNFPIVLYGVISLIAAGLAITFPETLNRPLPQTSEEVHRMGLAFGLLSDNKSKNKYDDDDDEPAAQILTINEDNEKQKSVENINGKP
;
A
#
# COMPACT_ATOMS: atom_id res chain seq x y z
N MET A 1 28.10 -12.97 -29.90
CA MET A 1 26.67 -12.90 -30.25
C MET A 1 25.88 -12.40 -29.03
N LYS A 2 24.91 -11.48 -29.17
CA LYS A 2 24.06 -11.09 -28.03
C LYS A 2 23.04 -12.21 -27.78
N PHE A 3 22.74 -12.52 -26.52
CA PHE A 3 21.83 -13.62 -26.15
C PHE A 3 20.44 -13.48 -26.81
N ASP A 4 19.96 -12.26 -26.99
CA ASP A 4 18.69 -11.97 -27.69
C ASP A 4 18.69 -12.42 -29.16
N THR A 5 19.84 -12.39 -29.82
CA THR A 5 19.98 -12.84 -31.21
C THR A 5 19.85 -14.37 -31.32
N PHE A 6 20.19 -15.10 -30.26
CA PHE A 6 20.03 -16.55 -30.20
C PHE A 6 18.55 -16.94 -30.10
N TYR A 7 17.74 -16.22 -29.32
CA TYR A 7 16.29 -16.47 -29.24
C TYR A 7 15.58 -16.31 -30.57
N ALA A 8 16.00 -15.33 -31.39
CA ALA A 8 15.48 -15.14 -32.73
C ALA A 8 15.64 -16.39 -33.61
N THR A 9 16.69 -17.19 -33.39
CA THR A 9 16.93 -18.45 -34.13
C THR A 9 16.09 -19.63 -33.61
N VAL A 10 15.65 -19.58 -32.35
CA VAL A 10 14.97 -20.69 -31.64
C VAL A 10 13.43 -20.52 -31.67
N ASN A 11 12.92 -19.65 -32.54
CA ASN A 11 11.53 -19.20 -32.60
C ASN A 11 11.11 -18.46 -31.31
N ASP A 12 11.10 -17.13 -31.43
CA ASP A 12 10.89 -16.14 -30.38
C ASP A 12 9.61 -16.31 -29.52
N TRP A 13 8.61 -17.05 -30.01
CA TRP A 13 7.30 -17.23 -29.34
C TRP A 13 6.62 -18.54 -29.76
N GLY A 14 7.33 -19.64 -29.55
CA GLY A 14 6.83 -20.99 -29.84
C GLY A 14 5.82 -21.52 -28.81
N TYR A 15 5.40 -22.76 -29.00
CA TYR A 15 4.35 -23.40 -28.19
C TYR A 15 4.79 -23.59 -26.74
N TYR A 16 6.04 -24.00 -26.53
CA TYR A 16 6.62 -24.15 -25.19
C TYR A 16 6.57 -22.85 -24.40
N GLN A 17 7.03 -21.74 -24.99
CA GLN A 17 7.04 -20.45 -24.31
C GLN A 17 5.62 -19.98 -23.99
N LYS A 18 4.64 -20.19 -24.88
CA LYS A 18 3.23 -19.84 -24.64
C LYS A 18 2.65 -20.60 -23.44
N ILE A 19 2.87 -21.92 -23.34
CA ILE A 19 2.37 -22.73 -22.22
C ILE A 19 3.00 -22.25 -20.92
N LYS A 20 4.32 -22.14 -20.87
CA LYS A 20 5.03 -21.72 -19.65
C LYS A 20 4.65 -20.30 -19.25
N PHE A 21 4.52 -19.40 -20.21
CA PHE A 21 4.03 -18.03 -19.98
C PHE A 21 2.62 -18.01 -19.39
N PHE A 22 1.70 -18.82 -19.93
CA PHE A 22 0.34 -18.92 -19.42
C PHE A 22 0.29 -19.47 -17.98
N ILE A 23 1.10 -20.49 -17.66
CA ILE A 23 1.23 -21.03 -16.30
C ILE A 23 1.75 -19.95 -15.34
N ILE A 24 2.76 -19.17 -15.75
CA ILE A 24 3.28 -18.05 -14.97
C ILE A 24 2.19 -16.99 -14.75
N CYS A 25 1.40 -16.66 -15.78
CA CYS A 25 0.30 -15.70 -15.66
C CYS A 25 -0.79 -16.16 -14.68
N LEU A 26 -1.17 -17.44 -14.73
CA LEU A 26 -2.12 -18.03 -13.78
C LEU A 26 -1.57 -17.98 -12.35
N ALA A 27 -0.29 -18.30 -12.16
CA ALA A 27 0.36 -18.19 -10.85
C ALA A 27 0.41 -16.73 -10.35
N ASN A 28 0.49 -15.76 -11.26
CA ASN A 28 0.49 -14.33 -10.92
C ASN A 28 -0.87 -13.80 -10.41
N MET A 29 -1.95 -14.57 -10.53
CA MET A 29 -3.26 -14.22 -9.95
C MET A 29 -3.31 -14.41 -8.43
N VAL A 30 -2.46 -15.26 -7.86
CA VAL A 30 -2.49 -15.60 -6.43
C VAL A 30 -1.86 -14.53 -5.54
N PRO A 31 -0.69 -13.94 -5.91
CA PRO A 31 -0.08 -12.89 -5.13
C PRO A 31 -1.02 -11.77 -4.64
N PRO A 32 -1.86 -11.15 -5.49
CA PRO A 32 -2.76 -10.10 -5.03
C PRO A 32 -3.78 -10.60 -3.98
N LEU A 33 -4.20 -11.87 -4.01
CA LEU A 33 -5.13 -12.42 -3.02
C LEU A 33 -4.55 -12.27 -1.61
N ILE A 34 -3.32 -12.73 -1.38
CA ILE A 34 -2.71 -12.71 -0.05
C ILE A 34 -2.31 -11.28 0.35
N PHE A 35 -1.69 -10.52 -0.56
CA PHE A 35 -1.16 -9.20 -0.23
C PHE A 35 -2.26 -8.22 0.19
N TYR A 36 -3.39 -8.23 -0.52
CA TYR A 36 -4.51 -7.34 -0.24
C TYR A 36 -5.52 -7.94 0.76
N THR A 37 -5.33 -9.19 1.22
CA THR A 37 -6.19 -9.79 2.27
C THR A 37 -6.20 -8.93 3.53
N TRP A 38 -5.08 -8.29 3.86
CA TRP A 38 -4.96 -7.38 5.02
C TRP A 38 -6.04 -6.29 5.02
N SER A 39 -6.37 -5.72 3.87
CA SER A 39 -7.38 -4.67 3.74
C SER A 39 -8.77 -5.12 4.19
N PHE A 40 -9.09 -6.41 4.03
CA PHE A 40 -10.38 -6.97 4.42
C PHE A 40 -10.35 -7.57 5.83
N THR A 41 -9.24 -8.15 6.27
CA THR A 41 -9.13 -8.76 7.61
C THR A 41 -8.96 -7.72 8.72
N ALA A 42 -8.23 -6.64 8.45
CA ALA A 42 -7.99 -5.52 9.36
C ALA A 42 -8.91 -4.31 9.09
N ALA A 43 -9.99 -4.51 8.34
CA ALA A 43 -11.03 -3.52 8.16
C ALA A 43 -11.63 -3.11 9.52
N THR A 44 -11.89 -1.82 9.71
CA THR A 44 -12.69 -1.31 10.82
C THR A 44 -14.15 -1.33 10.45
N PRO A 45 -14.97 -2.22 11.04
CA PRO A 45 -16.41 -2.03 10.98
C PRO A 45 -16.76 -0.75 11.74
N ASP A 46 -17.92 -0.17 11.43
CA ASP A 46 -18.44 0.92 12.25
C ASP A 46 -18.73 0.42 13.66
N PHE A 47 -18.45 1.27 14.64
CA PHE A 47 -18.53 0.91 16.04
C PHE A 47 -18.93 2.11 16.89
N ARG A 48 -19.46 1.81 18.07
CA ARG A 48 -19.75 2.78 19.12
C ARG A 48 -19.42 2.21 20.48
N CYS A 49 -19.47 3.04 21.50
CA CYS A 49 -19.24 2.58 22.86
C CYS A 49 -20.42 1.73 23.38
N SER A 50 -20.09 0.73 24.20
CA SER A 50 -21.07 -0.07 24.92
C SER A 50 -21.71 0.76 26.04
N LEU A 51 -23.03 0.60 26.22
CA LEU A 51 -23.77 1.26 27.29
C LEU A 51 -23.77 0.40 28.57
N PRO A 52 -23.86 0.99 29.78
CA PRO A 52 -23.69 0.28 31.06
C PRO A 52 -24.68 -0.85 31.39
N LEU A 53 -25.66 -1.15 30.52
CA LEU A 53 -26.70 -2.17 30.71
C LEU A 53 -27.04 -2.91 29.40
N GLU A 54 -26.20 -2.79 28.37
CA GLU A 54 -26.45 -3.37 27.05
C GLU A 54 -25.85 -4.79 26.95
N SER A 55 -26.62 -5.73 26.38
CA SER A 55 -26.08 -7.04 25.98
C SER A 55 -25.28 -6.90 24.67
N ASP A 56 -24.31 -7.78 24.41
CA ASP A 56 -23.39 -7.73 23.26
C ASP A 56 -24.06 -7.68 21.85
N ALA A 57 -25.39 -7.66 21.76
CA ALA A 57 -26.14 -7.60 20.52
C ALA A 57 -26.36 -6.15 20.05
N TYR A 58 -25.87 -5.85 18.84
CA TYR A 58 -26.13 -4.58 18.15
C TYR A 58 -27.64 -4.38 17.92
N ASN A 59 -28.27 -3.52 18.73
CA ASN A 59 -29.71 -3.24 18.70
C ASN A 59 -30.00 -1.82 18.19
N SER A 60 -30.91 -1.71 17.22
CA SER A 60 -31.37 -0.42 16.66
C SER A 60 -31.92 0.54 17.72
N GLN A 61 -32.66 0.02 18.71
CA GLN A 61 -33.20 0.85 19.80
C GLN A 61 -32.10 1.44 20.68
N MET A 62 -31.05 0.67 20.94
CA MET A 62 -29.92 1.09 21.74
C MET A 62 -28.99 2.04 20.97
N ASN A 63 -28.91 1.89 19.65
CA ASN A 63 -28.23 2.85 18.77
C ASN A 63 -28.92 4.23 18.80
N HIS A 64 -30.27 4.26 18.75
CA HIS A 64 -31.01 5.52 18.87
C HIS A 64 -30.79 6.19 20.23
N LEU A 65 -30.77 5.41 21.32
CA LEU A 65 -30.47 5.93 22.66
C LEU A 65 -29.04 6.48 22.74
N TYR A 66 -28.07 5.77 22.14
CA TYR A 66 -26.70 6.24 22.04
C TYR A 66 -26.62 7.58 21.30
N ASP A 67 -27.18 7.67 20.09
CA ASP A 67 -27.11 8.87 19.26
C ASP A 67 -27.77 10.09 19.90
N THR A 68 -28.85 9.89 20.66
CA THR A 68 -29.61 11.00 21.28
C THR A 68 -29.06 11.45 22.63
N THR A 69 -28.54 10.52 23.44
CA THR A 69 -28.25 10.80 24.86
C THR A 69 -26.76 10.74 25.19
N TYR A 70 -26.05 9.75 24.64
CA TYR A 70 -24.66 9.44 25.04
C TYR A 70 -23.62 9.93 24.04
N LYS A 71 -24.01 10.25 22.80
CA LYS A 71 -23.11 10.76 21.77
C LYS A 71 -22.61 12.17 22.11
N PRO A 72 -21.30 12.40 22.15
CA PRO A 72 -20.73 13.72 22.42
C PRO A 72 -21.14 14.76 21.37
N THR A 73 -21.45 15.98 21.82
CA THR A 73 -21.67 17.11 20.91
C THR A 73 -20.35 17.72 20.45
N ILE A 74 -20.42 18.64 19.48
CA ILE A 74 -19.25 19.35 18.96
C ILE A 74 -18.54 20.12 20.09
N ASP A 75 -19.31 20.78 20.95
CA ASP A 75 -18.79 21.58 22.07
C ASP A 75 -18.11 20.70 23.14
N ASP A 76 -18.68 19.52 23.43
CA ASP A 76 -18.10 18.56 24.36
C ASP A 76 -16.69 18.12 23.89
N CYS A 77 -16.53 17.86 22.59
CA CYS A 77 -15.26 17.45 21.98
C CYS A 77 -14.26 18.61 21.87
N ALA A 78 -14.72 19.82 21.51
CA ALA A 78 -13.87 21.00 21.38
C ALA A 78 -13.22 21.42 22.70
N THR A 79 -13.92 21.20 23.82
CA THR A 79 -13.49 21.62 25.16
C THR A 79 -12.44 20.67 25.75
N HIS A 80 -12.53 19.37 25.48
CA HIS A 80 -11.67 18.36 26.11
C HIS A 80 -10.52 17.85 25.22
N GLN A 81 -10.58 17.99 23.89
CA GLN A 81 -9.56 17.39 23.01
C GLN A 81 -9.34 18.17 21.70
N LYS A 82 -8.50 19.22 21.75
CA LYS A 82 -8.14 20.04 20.56
C LYS A 82 -7.40 19.28 19.44
N LEU A 83 -6.89 18.08 19.72
CA LEU A 83 -6.03 17.33 18.79
C LEU A 83 -6.77 16.22 18.02
N LEU A 84 -8.04 15.95 18.32
CA LEU A 84 -8.78 14.81 17.78
C LEU A 84 -9.89 15.28 16.82
N SER A 85 -10.13 14.54 15.73
CA SER A 85 -11.26 14.87 14.85
C SER A 85 -12.60 14.62 15.56
N LEU A 86 -13.64 15.38 15.17
CA LEU A 86 -14.99 15.23 15.75
C LEU A 86 -15.50 13.78 15.69
N LYS A 87 -15.24 13.08 14.59
CA LYS A 87 -15.66 11.68 14.39
C LYS A 87 -14.94 10.73 15.33
N GLU A 88 -13.66 10.93 15.60
CA GLU A 88 -12.89 10.10 16.53
C GLU A 88 -13.34 10.34 17.97
N CYS A 89 -13.59 11.60 18.35
CA CYS A 89 -14.11 11.93 19.67
C CYS A 89 -15.46 11.25 19.93
N GLN A 90 -16.39 11.34 18.98
CA GLN A 90 -17.73 10.73 19.09
C GLN A 90 -17.72 9.20 19.12
N ARG A 91 -16.63 8.56 18.67
CA ARG A 91 -16.48 7.08 18.64
C ARG A 91 -15.74 6.53 19.86
N CYS A 92 -14.90 7.33 20.50
CA CYS A 92 -14.02 6.91 21.59
C CYS A 92 -14.47 7.38 22.97
N PHE A 93 -15.47 8.26 23.02
CA PHE A 93 -15.97 8.86 24.24
C PHE A 93 -17.50 8.88 24.28
N ILE A 94 -18.03 8.85 25.50
CA ILE A 94 -19.45 9.04 25.80
C ILE A 94 -19.66 10.21 26.74
N ARG A 95 -20.81 10.86 26.58
CA ARG A 95 -21.33 11.86 27.49
C ARG A 95 -22.19 11.19 28.55
N ILE A 96 -21.91 11.45 29.82
CA ILE A 96 -22.77 11.02 30.93
C ILE A 96 -23.26 12.27 31.65
N ALA A 97 -24.57 12.47 31.72
CA ALA A 97 -25.18 13.54 32.50
C ALA A 97 -25.31 13.11 33.97
N THR A 98 -24.54 13.71 34.87
CA THR A 98 -24.70 13.52 36.31
C THR A 98 -25.89 14.31 36.81
N HIS A 99 -26.83 13.67 37.49
CA HIS A 99 -28.14 14.23 37.83
C HIS A 99 -28.15 15.33 38.91
N ASN A 100 -26.99 15.83 39.37
CA ASN A 100 -26.91 16.89 40.38
C ASN A 100 -25.83 17.92 40.02
N THR A 101 -26.26 19.19 39.99
CA THR A 101 -25.50 20.46 39.84
C THR A 101 -24.82 20.75 38.49
N THR A 102 -25.28 21.86 37.86
CA THR A 102 -24.63 22.69 36.83
C THR A 102 -23.74 21.97 35.80
N SER A 103 -24.38 21.53 34.72
CA SER A 103 -23.93 21.71 33.33
C SER A 103 -22.44 21.57 33.00
N ILE A 104 -21.79 20.51 33.47
CA ILE A 104 -20.57 20.02 32.80
C ILE A 104 -20.80 18.55 32.48
N SER A 105 -21.19 18.28 31.23
CA SER A 105 -21.15 16.95 30.64
C SER A 105 -19.71 16.44 30.73
N LYS A 106 -19.42 15.60 31.71
CA LYS A 106 -18.10 14.99 31.82
C LYS A 106 -17.97 13.95 30.72
N LEU A 107 -16.95 14.13 29.89
CA LEU A 107 -16.64 13.19 28.82
C LEU A 107 -15.91 11.97 29.43
N HIS A 108 -16.51 10.79 29.27
CA HIS A 108 -15.94 9.54 29.75
C HIS A 108 -15.40 8.72 28.59
N LYS A 109 -14.22 8.16 28.78
CA LYS A 109 -13.56 7.31 27.81
C LYS A 109 -14.17 5.92 27.79
N CYS A 110 -14.32 5.34 26.60
CA CYS A 110 -14.93 4.04 26.44
C CYS A 110 -13.94 2.91 26.70
N HIS A 111 -14.38 1.90 27.46
CA HIS A 111 -13.62 0.68 27.70
C HIS A 111 -14.05 -0.46 26.78
N ASP A 112 -15.37 -0.58 26.54
CA ASP A 112 -15.97 -1.62 25.70
C ASP A 112 -16.72 -1.01 24.50
N TYR A 113 -16.75 -1.76 23.41
CA TYR A 113 -17.25 -1.30 22.12
C TYR A 113 -18.19 -2.33 21.50
N VAL A 114 -19.25 -1.84 20.87
CA VAL A 114 -20.18 -2.63 20.07
C VAL A 114 -19.94 -2.31 18.60
N PHE A 115 -19.68 -3.35 17.81
CA PHE A 115 -19.36 -3.25 16.39
C PHE A 115 -20.56 -3.66 15.52
N ASP A 116 -20.77 -2.96 14.41
CA ASP A 116 -21.77 -3.34 13.41
C ASP A 116 -21.27 -4.54 12.58
N ARG A 117 -22.06 -5.62 12.57
CA ARG A 117 -21.77 -6.89 11.88
C ARG A 117 -22.52 -7.07 10.57
N SER A 118 -23.14 -6.01 10.04
CA SER A 118 -23.87 -6.02 8.77
C SER A 118 -22.98 -6.43 7.57
N ILE A 119 -21.79 -5.84 7.50
CA ILE A 119 -20.80 -6.08 6.42
C ILE A 119 -19.85 -7.22 6.78
N TYR A 120 -19.20 -7.14 7.95
CA TYR A 120 -18.22 -8.11 8.41
C TYR A 120 -18.78 -8.90 9.59
N LYS A 121 -18.70 -10.23 9.57
CA LYS A 121 -19.16 -11.04 10.71
C LYS A 121 -18.22 -10.95 11.91
N LYS A 122 -16.92 -10.94 11.62
CA LYS A 122 -15.85 -10.81 12.61
C LYS A 122 -14.58 -10.31 11.93
N THR A 123 -13.98 -9.25 12.44
CA THR A 123 -12.70 -8.70 11.94
C THR A 123 -11.57 -8.89 12.94
N LEU A 124 -10.32 -8.72 12.49
CA LEU A 124 -9.14 -8.73 13.37
C LEU A 124 -9.21 -7.58 14.39
N VAL A 125 -9.70 -6.41 13.94
CA VAL A 125 -9.83 -5.20 14.76
C VAL A 125 -10.83 -5.39 15.89
N GLU A 126 -11.98 -5.97 15.59
CA GLU A 126 -13.02 -6.26 16.57
C GLU A 126 -12.54 -7.27 17.63
N GLU A 127 -11.89 -8.35 17.21
CA GLU A 127 -11.43 -9.41 18.11
C GLU A 127 -10.43 -8.92 19.17
N TRP A 128 -9.57 -7.97 18.82
CA TRP A 128 -8.52 -7.44 19.70
C TRP A 128 -8.80 -5.99 20.16
N THR A 129 -10.02 -5.50 19.90
CA THR A 129 -10.48 -4.13 20.21
C THR A 129 -9.43 -3.06 19.89
N MET A 130 -8.85 -3.11 18.69
CA MET A 130 -7.80 -2.20 18.22
C MET A 130 -8.38 -0.88 17.69
N VAL A 131 -9.08 -0.17 18.56
CA VAL A 131 -9.72 1.12 18.32
C VAL A 131 -9.25 2.15 19.34
N CYS A 132 -9.42 3.44 19.03
CA CYS A 132 -9.10 4.56 19.91
C CYS A 132 -7.63 4.52 20.39
N ASP A 133 -7.35 4.25 21.67
CA ASP A 133 -5.97 4.24 22.18
C ASP A 133 -5.09 3.16 21.56
N ARG A 134 -5.72 2.07 21.10
CA ARG A 134 -5.02 0.90 20.58
C ARG A 134 -4.86 0.94 19.07
N VAL A 135 -5.05 2.10 18.43
CA VAL A 135 -4.92 2.24 16.97
C VAL A 135 -3.52 1.85 16.48
N LEU A 136 -2.48 2.16 17.25
CA LEU A 136 -1.08 1.81 16.92
C LEU A 136 -0.84 0.30 16.91
N TYR A 137 -1.62 -0.50 17.64
CA TYR A 137 -1.49 -1.96 17.60
C TYR A 137 -1.79 -2.52 16.22
N ARG A 138 -2.69 -1.89 15.44
CA ARG A 138 -2.96 -2.33 14.07
C ARG A 138 -1.73 -2.18 13.18
N THR A 139 -1.08 -1.02 13.23
CA THR A 139 0.16 -0.76 12.50
C THR A 139 1.28 -1.65 13.01
N ALA A 140 1.38 -1.87 14.32
CA ALA A 140 2.37 -2.77 14.91
C ALA A 140 2.18 -4.22 14.45
N VAL A 141 0.94 -4.72 14.38
CA VAL A 141 0.64 -6.08 13.86
C VAL A 141 1.01 -6.17 12.38
N GLN A 142 0.74 -5.12 11.59
CA GLN A 142 1.14 -5.08 10.18
C GLN A 142 2.67 -5.10 10.01
N VAL A 143 3.39 -4.32 10.82
CA VAL A 143 4.86 -4.30 10.83
C VAL A 143 5.42 -5.65 11.29
N ALA A 144 4.89 -6.21 12.38
CA ALA A 144 5.27 -7.53 12.87
C ALA A 144 5.03 -8.63 11.84
N TYR A 145 3.95 -8.55 11.06
CA TYR A 145 3.70 -9.45 9.94
C TYR A 145 4.81 -9.38 8.89
N PHE A 146 5.20 -8.19 8.42
CA PHE A 146 6.28 -8.05 7.42
C PHE A 146 7.66 -8.43 7.97
N ILE A 147 7.94 -8.13 9.24
CA ILE A 147 9.17 -8.59 9.92
C ILE A 147 9.16 -10.12 10.00
N GLY A 148 8.03 -10.74 10.37
CA GLY A 148 7.88 -12.18 10.42
C GLY A 148 8.12 -12.85 9.07
N VAL A 149 7.58 -12.26 7.98
CA VAL A 149 7.85 -12.72 6.60
C VAL A 149 9.35 -12.64 6.28
N MET A 150 10.03 -11.55 6.64
CA MET A 150 11.47 -11.38 6.40
C MET A 150 12.32 -12.36 7.21
N VAL A 151 12.09 -12.44 8.52
CA VAL A 151 12.84 -13.31 9.45
C VAL A 151 12.62 -14.77 9.08
N GLY A 152 11.38 -15.16 8.78
CA GLY A 152 11.06 -16.50 8.33
C GLY A 152 11.79 -16.87 7.02
N ALA A 153 11.92 -15.93 6.08
CA ALA A 153 12.66 -16.14 4.83
C ALA A 153 14.17 -16.40 5.06
N VAL A 154 14.75 -15.79 6.09
CA VAL A 154 16.19 -15.94 6.42
C VAL A 154 16.46 -17.21 7.24
N LEU A 155 15.61 -17.52 8.21
CA LEU A 155 15.84 -18.62 9.17
C LEU A 155 15.49 -20.01 8.61
N PHE A 156 14.43 -20.15 7.80
CA PHE A 156 13.97 -21.45 7.26
C PHE A 156 14.57 -21.78 5.87
N ALA A 157 15.89 -21.62 5.74
CA ALA A 157 16.73 -21.95 4.57
C ALA A 157 15.99 -22.33 3.26
N ARG A 158 15.98 -21.37 2.33
CA ARG A 158 16.11 -21.56 0.86
C ARG A 158 15.03 -22.29 0.06
N PHE A 159 13.95 -22.85 0.61
CA PHE A 159 12.92 -23.41 -0.29
C PHE A 159 11.45 -23.33 0.15
N LEU A 160 11.11 -23.26 1.45
CA LEU A 160 9.70 -23.33 1.86
C LEU A 160 9.06 -21.98 2.26
N LEU A 161 9.85 -20.91 2.46
CA LEU A 161 9.32 -19.63 2.94
C LEU A 161 9.83 -18.36 2.22
N ALA A 162 10.81 -18.47 1.31
CA ALA A 162 11.40 -17.30 0.64
C ALA A 162 10.52 -16.67 -0.46
N CYS A 163 9.27 -17.12 -0.64
CA CYS A 163 8.36 -16.70 -1.70
C CYS A 163 6.93 -16.42 -1.21
N SER A 164 6.76 -15.75 -0.07
CA SER A 164 5.45 -15.28 0.39
C SER A 164 4.96 -14.17 -0.55
N THR A 165 4.28 -14.57 -1.63
CA THR A 165 3.42 -13.70 -2.45
C THR A 165 4.19 -12.78 -3.41
N ARG A 166 5.07 -11.89 -2.91
CA ARG A 166 5.73 -10.86 -3.73
C ARG A 166 6.94 -11.38 -4.52
N GLY A 167 7.69 -12.32 -3.95
CA GLY A 167 8.79 -12.99 -4.66
C GLY A 167 8.31 -13.79 -5.87
N ILE A 168 7.11 -14.38 -5.78
CA ILE A 168 6.48 -15.14 -6.86
C ILE A 168 6.13 -14.24 -8.05
N SER A 169 5.48 -13.10 -7.81
CA SER A 169 5.11 -12.18 -8.90
C SER A 169 6.33 -11.60 -9.61
N GLU A 170 7.35 -11.17 -8.85
CA GLU A 170 8.56 -10.57 -9.41
C GLU A 170 9.45 -11.60 -10.11
N SER A 171 9.68 -12.76 -9.47
CA SER A 171 10.46 -13.84 -10.09
C SER A 171 9.74 -14.42 -11.31
N GLY A 172 8.41 -14.52 -11.25
CA GLY A 172 7.57 -14.89 -12.38
C GLY A 172 7.69 -13.90 -13.53
N PHE A 173 7.69 -12.59 -13.24
CA PHE A 173 7.88 -11.55 -14.26
C PHE A 173 9.28 -11.59 -14.88
N VAL A 174 10.33 -11.77 -14.06
CA VAL A 174 11.68 -11.95 -14.57
C VAL A 174 11.74 -13.18 -15.47
N LEU A 175 11.30 -14.34 -14.98
CA LEU A 175 11.32 -15.59 -15.75
C LEU A 175 10.51 -15.47 -17.05
N SER A 176 9.34 -14.81 -17.03
CA SER A 176 8.55 -14.58 -18.23
C SER A 176 9.30 -13.69 -19.23
N SER A 177 9.92 -12.60 -18.77
CA SER A 177 10.68 -11.68 -19.61
C SER A 177 11.94 -12.31 -20.21
N GLU A 178 12.51 -13.32 -19.55
CA GLU A 178 13.72 -14.02 -19.98
C GLU A 178 13.41 -15.17 -20.95
N LEU A 179 12.25 -15.83 -20.81
CA LEU A 179 11.76 -16.84 -21.74
C LEU A 179 11.23 -16.23 -23.05
N VAL A 180 10.82 -14.95 -23.00
CA VAL A 180 10.21 -14.22 -24.11
C VAL A 180 11.23 -13.37 -24.86
N SER A 181 11.12 -13.35 -26.18
CA SER A 181 11.91 -12.47 -27.05
C SER A 181 11.74 -10.98 -26.71
N PRO A 182 12.79 -10.15 -26.81
CA PRO A 182 12.73 -8.71 -26.54
C PRO A 182 11.54 -7.99 -27.17
N ARG A 183 11.17 -8.34 -28.39
CA ARG A 183 10.08 -7.69 -29.14
C ARG A 183 8.71 -7.85 -28.48
N LYS A 184 8.51 -8.93 -27.71
CA LYS A 184 7.22 -9.26 -27.08
C LYS A 184 7.21 -9.06 -25.57
N ARG A 185 8.30 -8.58 -24.97
CA ARG A 185 8.39 -8.36 -23.51
C ARG A 185 7.37 -7.36 -22.99
N VAL A 186 7.09 -6.29 -23.73
CA VAL A 186 6.10 -5.28 -23.34
C VAL A 186 4.70 -5.90 -23.26
N MET A 187 4.32 -6.68 -24.28
CA MET A 187 3.06 -7.42 -24.30
C MET A 187 2.99 -8.44 -23.16
N ALA A 188 4.08 -9.19 -22.92
CA ALA A 188 4.15 -10.16 -21.83
C ALA A 188 3.95 -9.49 -20.45
N GLY A 189 4.56 -8.33 -20.22
CA GLY A 189 4.35 -7.53 -19.03
C GLY A 189 2.91 -7.06 -18.88
N ALA A 190 2.32 -6.50 -19.94
CA ALA A 190 0.93 -6.02 -19.93
C ALA A 190 -0.06 -7.15 -19.59
N VAL A 191 0.09 -8.32 -20.21
CA VAL A 191 -0.75 -9.49 -19.93
C VAL A 191 -0.61 -9.91 -18.47
N MET A 192 0.61 -10.00 -17.94
CA MET A 192 0.82 -10.34 -16.52
C MET A 192 0.14 -9.34 -15.57
N THR A 193 0.15 -8.04 -15.90
CA THR A 193 -0.55 -7.02 -15.13
C THR A 193 -2.07 -7.23 -15.14
N TYR A 194 -2.66 -7.62 -16.27
CA TYR A 194 -4.09 -7.93 -16.32
C TYR A 194 -4.46 -9.15 -15.47
N PHE A 195 -3.65 -10.21 -15.49
CA PHE A 195 -3.85 -11.36 -14.61
C PHE A 195 -3.74 -10.98 -13.12
N TYR A 196 -2.81 -10.09 -12.78
CA TYR A 196 -2.70 -9.55 -11.43
C TYR A 196 -3.96 -8.77 -11.02
N ALA A 197 -4.45 -7.88 -11.86
CA ALA A 197 -5.69 -7.13 -11.62
C ALA A 197 -6.90 -8.08 -11.48
N PHE A 198 -6.96 -9.13 -12.30
CA PHE A 198 -8.00 -10.14 -12.20
C PHE A 198 -7.94 -10.87 -10.85
N GLY A 199 -6.74 -11.21 -10.36
CA GLY A 199 -6.55 -11.75 -9.02
C GLY A 199 -7.09 -10.84 -7.92
N GLN A 200 -6.93 -9.50 -8.03
CA GLN A 200 -7.53 -8.56 -7.08
C GLN A 200 -9.06 -8.61 -7.10
N LEU A 201 -9.69 -8.71 -8.27
CA LEU A 201 -11.14 -8.84 -8.39
C LEU A 201 -11.65 -10.12 -7.73
N TRP A 202 -10.92 -11.23 -7.86
CA TRP A 202 -11.23 -12.48 -7.16
C TRP A 202 -11.16 -12.34 -5.64
N LEU A 203 -10.21 -11.56 -5.11
CA LEU A 203 -10.15 -11.30 -3.67
C LEU A 203 -11.42 -10.61 -3.18
N VAL A 204 -11.90 -9.59 -3.90
CA VAL A 204 -13.13 -8.88 -3.57
C VAL A 204 -14.31 -9.86 -3.53
N LEU A 205 -14.39 -10.76 -4.51
CA LEU A 205 -15.41 -11.80 -4.55
C LEU A 205 -15.33 -12.74 -3.33
N PHE A 206 -14.14 -13.21 -2.97
CA PHE A 206 -13.95 -14.05 -1.78
C PHE A 206 -14.30 -13.31 -0.50
N ALA A 207 -13.91 -12.05 -0.37
CA ALA A 207 -14.23 -11.23 0.80
C ALA A 207 -15.74 -10.98 0.96
N TYR A 208 -16.48 -10.91 -0.16
CA TYR A 208 -17.94 -10.77 -0.14
C TYR A 208 -18.66 -11.99 0.46
N PHE A 209 -18.22 -13.21 0.09
CA PHE A 209 -18.80 -14.45 0.59
C PHE A 209 -18.23 -14.88 1.96
N ILE A 210 -16.93 -14.67 2.19
CA ILE A 210 -16.21 -15.08 3.40
C ILE A 210 -16.00 -13.88 4.31
N ARG A 211 -17.02 -13.59 5.13
CA ARG A 211 -17.06 -12.41 6.00
C ARG A 211 -16.35 -12.58 7.36
N THR A 212 -15.66 -13.69 7.57
CA THR A 212 -14.89 -13.98 8.79
C THR A 212 -13.41 -13.97 8.48
N TRP A 213 -12.62 -13.15 9.18
CA TRP A 213 -11.21 -12.91 8.86
C TRP A 213 -10.32 -14.16 8.87
N ARG A 214 -10.54 -15.09 9.81
CA ARG A 214 -9.75 -16.35 9.90
C ARG A 214 -9.97 -17.25 8.69
N MET A 215 -11.22 -17.40 8.27
CA MET A 215 -11.56 -18.21 7.10
C MET A 215 -11.03 -17.57 5.82
N LEU A 216 -11.12 -16.23 5.70
CA LEU A 216 -10.56 -15.52 4.54
C LEU A 216 -9.04 -15.72 4.43
N LEU A 217 -8.32 -15.65 5.54
CA LEU A 217 -6.87 -15.90 5.58
C LEU A 217 -6.52 -17.36 5.23
N LEU A 218 -7.27 -18.33 5.75
CA LEU A 218 -7.07 -19.74 5.44
C LEU A 218 -7.37 -20.06 3.98
N THR A 219 -8.47 -19.55 3.43
CA THR A 219 -8.84 -19.76 2.03
C THR A 219 -7.81 -19.17 1.08
N THR A 220 -7.37 -17.93 1.31
CA THR A 220 -6.36 -17.28 0.45
C THR A 220 -4.99 -17.97 0.55
N SER A 221 -4.63 -18.50 1.72
CA SER A 221 -3.41 -19.30 1.90
C SER A 221 -3.51 -20.67 1.23
N PHE A 222 -4.65 -21.36 1.35
CA PHE A 222 -4.88 -22.66 0.73
C PHE A 222 -4.86 -22.57 -0.80
N LEU A 223 -5.44 -21.52 -1.37
CA LEU A 223 -5.40 -21.25 -2.81
C LEU A 223 -3.98 -21.07 -3.35
N MET A 224 -2.98 -20.81 -2.51
CA MET A 224 -1.57 -20.68 -2.93
C MET A 224 -0.88 -22.02 -3.15
N LEU A 225 -1.26 -23.07 -2.42
CA LEU A 225 -0.54 -24.34 -2.39
C LEU A 225 -0.43 -24.99 -3.78
N PRO A 226 -1.51 -25.10 -4.59
CA PRO A 226 -1.40 -25.67 -5.93
C PRO A 226 -0.45 -24.89 -6.85
N TYR A 227 -0.37 -23.57 -6.69
CA TYR A 227 0.48 -22.72 -7.51
C TYR A 227 1.94 -22.80 -7.13
N CYS A 228 2.25 -23.03 -5.85
CA CYS A 228 3.61 -23.35 -5.43
C CYS A 228 4.09 -24.66 -6.06
N LEU A 229 3.21 -25.67 -6.17
CA LEU A 229 3.54 -26.93 -6.84
C LEU A 229 3.80 -26.72 -8.34
N PHE A 230 3.09 -25.80 -9.00
CA PHE A 230 3.33 -25.50 -10.43
C PHE A 230 4.72 -24.90 -10.70
N TYR A 231 5.35 -24.21 -9.74
CA TYR A 231 6.72 -23.73 -9.88
C TYR A 231 7.77 -24.83 -9.99
N LEU A 232 7.49 -26.03 -9.44
CA LEU A 232 8.39 -27.19 -9.59
C LEU A 232 8.50 -27.66 -11.05
N PHE A 233 7.51 -27.33 -11.89
CA PHE A 233 7.48 -27.69 -13.30
C PHE A 233 8.01 -26.59 -14.24
N LEU A 234 8.43 -25.44 -13.70
CA LEU A 234 9.06 -24.37 -14.47
C LEU A 234 10.56 -24.64 -14.60
N PRO A 235 11.15 -24.49 -15.81
CA PRO A 235 12.58 -24.58 -15.97
C PRO A 235 13.27 -23.39 -15.28
N GLU A 236 14.52 -23.59 -14.84
CA GLU A 236 15.37 -22.47 -14.46
C GLU A 236 15.64 -21.57 -15.68
N SER A 237 15.81 -20.27 -15.43
CA SER A 237 16.12 -19.31 -16.48
C SER A 237 17.47 -19.62 -17.13
N PRO A 238 17.54 -19.73 -18.47
CA PRO A 238 18.82 -19.91 -19.17
C PRO A 238 19.79 -18.75 -18.93
N ARG A 239 19.30 -17.51 -18.82
CA ARG A 239 20.13 -16.33 -18.54
C ARG A 239 20.74 -16.37 -17.16
N TRP A 240 19.94 -16.76 -16.17
CA TRP A 240 20.41 -16.90 -14.81
C TRP A 240 21.49 -17.99 -14.71
N LEU A 241 21.24 -19.16 -15.31
CA LEU A 241 22.20 -20.27 -15.37
C LEU A 241 23.54 -19.83 -15.99
N ILE A 242 23.47 -19.10 -17.11
CA ILE A 242 24.63 -18.51 -17.77
C ILE A 242 25.36 -17.51 -16.87
N SER A 243 24.64 -16.62 -16.17
CA SER A 243 25.25 -15.64 -15.24
C SER A 243 26.01 -16.30 -14.09
N LYS A 244 25.62 -17.53 -13.73
CA LYS A 244 26.27 -18.37 -12.71
C LYS A 244 27.38 -19.26 -13.26
N GLY A 245 27.61 -19.28 -14.57
CA GLY A 245 28.58 -20.16 -15.22
C GLY A 245 28.11 -21.61 -15.41
N ARG A 246 26.83 -21.92 -15.14
CA ARG A 246 26.22 -23.25 -15.35
C ARG A 246 25.80 -23.44 -16.80
N PHE A 247 26.77 -23.40 -17.72
CA PHE A 247 26.50 -23.41 -19.17
C PHE A 247 25.86 -24.70 -19.69
N ASN A 248 26.21 -25.86 -19.14
CA ASN A 248 25.68 -27.15 -19.59
C ASN A 248 24.17 -27.28 -19.31
N GLU A 249 23.71 -26.73 -18.18
CA GLU A 249 22.29 -26.73 -17.83
C GLU A 249 21.50 -25.73 -18.66
N ALA A 250 22.06 -24.55 -18.90
CA ALA A 250 21.47 -23.56 -19.79
C ALA A 250 21.29 -24.14 -21.21
N GLU A 251 22.30 -24.87 -21.70
CA GLU A 251 22.24 -25.56 -22.99
C GLU A 251 21.11 -26.58 -23.03
N LYS A 252 20.95 -27.40 -21.98
CA LYS A 252 19.87 -28.38 -21.87
C LYS A 252 18.50 -27.73 -22.00
N VAL A 253 18.26 -26.62 -21.31
CA VAL A 253 16.99 -25.87 -21.39
C VAL A 253 16.79 -25.30 -22.81
N LEU A 254 17.80 -24.64 -23.38
CA LEU A 254 17.72 -24.07 -24.73
C LEU A 254 17.49 -25.14 -25.81
N ARG A 255 18.08 -26.33 -25.64
CA ARG A 255 17.89 -27.47 -26.53
C ARG A 255 16.45 -28.00 -26.45
N THR A 256 15.87 -28.10 -25.25
CA THR A 256 14.46 -28.46 -25.08
C THR A 256 13.55 -27.45 -25.78
N ILE A 257 13.81 -26.14 -25.63
CA ILE A 257 13.04 -25.09 -26.32
C ILE A 257 13.14 -25.25 -27.84
N ALA A 258 14.34 -25.50 -28.38
CA ALA A 258 14.54 -25.70 -29.81
C ALA A 258 13.80 -26.93 -30.35
N ILE A 259 13.86 -28.06 -29.64
CA ILE A 259 13.16 -29.30 -30.03
C ILE A 259 11.65 -29.09 -30.06
N GLU A 260 11.08 -28.52 -28.98
CA GLU A 260 9.63 -28.29 -28.89
C GLU A 260 9.12 -27.27 -29.91
N ASN A 261 9.95 -26.29 -30.26
CA ASN A 261 9.64 -25.31 -31.30
C ASN A 261 9.93 -25.80 -32.72
N LYS A 262 10.34 -27.06 -32.88
CA LYS A 262 10.70 -27.68 -34.17
C LYS A 262 11.81 -26.92 -34.91
N GLN A 263 12.77 -26.37 -34.16
CA GLN A 263 13.93 -25.64 -34.69
C GLN A 263 15.22 -26.44 -34.50
N LYS A 264 16.20 -26.20 -35.39
CA LYS A 264 17.52 -26.84 -35.29
C LYS A 264 18.39 -26.08 -34.27
N PHE A 265 18.87 -26.79 -33.26
CA PHE A 265 19.84 -26.24 -32.30
C PHE A 265 21.26 -26.36 -32.86
N SER A 266 21.93 -25.23 -33.12
CA SER A 266 23.34 -25.20 -33.55
C SER A 266 24.27 -25.17 -32.34
N HIS A 267 24.98 -26.28 -32.10
CA HIS A 267 25.96 -26.39 -31.02
C HIS A 267 27.16 -25.45 -31.22
N GLU A 268 27.57 -25.24 -32.48
CA GLU A 268 28.68 -24.35 -32.83
C GLU A 268 28.37 -22.90 -32.48
N ALA A 269 27.14 -22.44 -32.78
CA ALA A 269 26.68 -21.10 -32.43
C ALA A 269 26.65 -20.87 -30.90
N TYR A 270 26.29 -21.91 -30.14
CA TYR A 270 26.27 -21.83 -28.67
C TYR A 270 27.68 -21.75 -28.06
N GLU A 271 28.65 -22.51 -28.59
CA GLU A 271 30.04 -22.45 -28.12
C GLU A 271 30.70 -21.09 -28.44
N GLN A 272 30.43 -20.51 -29.62
CA GLN A 272 30.86 -19.14 -29.94
C GLN A 272 30.26 -18.10 -28.96
N PHE A 273 28.99 -18.28 -28.60
CA PHE A 273 28.32 -17.44 -27.62
C PHE A 273 28.97 -17.55 -26.23
N LYS A 274 29.20 -18.78 -25.75
CA LYS A 274 29.86 -19.09 -24.47
C LYS A 274 31.26 -18.49 -24.37
N ALA A 275 32.06 -18.59 -25.44
CA ALA A 275 33.39 -17.98 -25.51
C ALA A 275 33.34 -16.45 -25.39
N THR A 276 32.34 -15.81 -25.99
CA THR A 276 32.15 -14.35 -25.91
C THR A 276 31.84 -13.90 -24.47
N GLN A 277 31.04 -14.68 -23.74
CA GLN A 277 30.49 -14.24 -22.46
C GLN A 277 31.45 -14.35 -21.28
N ASN A 278 32.38 -15.32 -21.32
CA ASN A 278 33.45 -15.46 -20.32
C ASN A 278 34.32 -14.20 -20.16
N ARG A 279 34.31 -13.28 -21.13
CA ARG A 279 35.11 -12.05 -21.11
C ARG A 279 34.49 -10.90 -20.30
N THR A 280 33.25 -11.02 -19.85
CA THR A 280 32.49 -9.95 -19.18
C THR A 280 31.92 -10.43 -17.85
N ARG A 281 32.76 -10.52 -16.82
CA ARG A 281 32.35 -10.91 -15.46
C ARG A 281 32.02 -9.67 -14.63
N ILE A 282 30.73 -9.36 -14.52
CA ILE A 282 30.21 -8.30 -13.64
C ILE A 282 30.30 -8.77 -12.18
N TRP A 283 30.63 -7.86 -11.25
CA TRP A 283 30.71 -8.15 -9.81
C TRP A 283 29.33 -8.54 -9.26
N SER A 284 29.16 -9.81 -8.87
CA SER A 284 27.84 -10.39 -8.55
C SER A 284 27.14 -9.78 -7.34
N ASN A 285 27.89 -9.16 -6.44
CA ASN A 285 27.37 -8.62 -5.18
C ASN A 285 27.00 -7.14 -5.29
N PHE A 286 27.39 -6.47 -6.39
CA PHE A 286 27.19 -5.03 -6.56
C PHE A 286 25.70 -4.62 -6.45
N PRO A 287 24.74 -5.31 -7.10
CA PRO A 287 23.34 -4.93 -7.00
C PRO A 287 22.77 -5.08 -5.59
N ILE A 288 23.17 -6.13 -4.85
CA ILE A 288 22.67 -6.39 -3.49
C ILE A 288 23.13 -5.27 -2.54
N VAL A 289 24.41 -4.89 -2.62
CA VAL A 289 24.96 -3.80 -1.82
C VAL A 289 24.27 -2.49 -2.17
N LEU A 290 24.07 -2.21 -3.46
CA LEU A 290 23.39 -1.00 -3.93
C LEU A 290 21.94 -0.90 -3.40
N TYR A 291 21.14 -1.95 -3.53
CA TYR A 291 19.76 -1.98 -3.01
C TYR A 291 19.72 -1.84 -1.48
N GLY A 292 20.67 -2.45 -0.76
CA GLY A 292 20.81 -2.31 0.68
C GLY A 292 21.08 -0.87 1.11
N VAL A 293 22.04 -0.21 0.47
CA VAL A 293 22.40 1.20 0.77
C VAL A 293 21.24 2.14 0.46
N ILE A 294 20.59 2.00 -0.71
CA ILE A 294 19.43 2.83 -1.08
C ILE A 294 18.29 2.68 -0.07
N SER A 295 18.02 1.45 0.39
CA SER A 295 16.96 1.18 1.36
C SER A 295 17.23 1.82 2.73
N LEU A 296 18.50 1.81 3.19
CA LEU A 296 18.89 2.45 4.45
C LEU A 296 18.80 3.97 4.38
N ILE A 297 19.21 4.57 3.26
CA ILE A 297 19.06 6.02 3.04
C ILE A 297 17.58 6.39 3.04
N ALA A 298 16.73 5.65 2.31
CA ALA A 298 15.29 5.89 2.26
C ALA A 298 14.63 5.76 3.65
N ALA A 299 15.02 4.76 4.45
CA ALA A 299 14.53 4.59 5.81
C ALA A 299 14.95 5.75 6.73
N GLY A 300 16.21 6.21 6.63
CA GLY A 300 16.69 7.37 7.36
C GLY A 300 15.91 8.64 7.03
N LEU A 301 15.60 8.86 5.75
CA LEU A 301 14.78 9.99 5.30
C LEU A 301 13.32 9.88 5.78
N ALA A 302 12.73 8.68 5.81
CA ALA A 302 11.35 8.49 6.27
C ALA A 302 11.15 8.85 7.76
N ILE A 303 12.19 8.76 8.59
CA ILE A 303 12.12 9.21 10.00
C ILE A 303 11.92 10.73 10.09
N THR A 304 12.42 11.48 9.11
CA THR A 304 12.27 12.94 9.06
C THR A 304 10.89 13.39 8.60
N PHE A 305 10.02 12.46 8.20
CA PHE A 305 8.65 12.81 7.79
C PHE A 305 7.85 13.39 8.96
N PRO A 306 7.06 14.45 8.70
CA PRO A 306 6.30 15.14 9.73
C PRO A 306 5.34 14.22 10.50
N GLU A 307 4.80 13.20 9.83
CA GLU A 307 3.92 12.18 10.40
C GLU A 307 4.63 11.35 11.48
N THR A 308 5.89 10.99 11.24
CA THR A 308 6.73 10.27 12.22
C THR A 308 7.09 11.16 13.42
N LEU A 309 7.18 12.47 13.17
CA LEU A 309 7.40 13.50 14.19
C LEU A 309 6.10 13.97 14.89
N ASN A 310 4.98 13.26 14.67
CA ASN A 310 3.66 13.58 15.21
C ASN A 310 3.20 15.01 14.87
N ARG A 311 3.59 15.51 13.69
CA ARG A 311 3.14 16.78 13.13
C ARG A 311 2.07 16.50 12.08
N PRO A 312 0.97 17.26 12.05
CA PRO A 312 -0.06 17.08 11.04
C PRO A 312 0.51 17.38 9.65
N LEU A 313 0.06 16.64 8.64
CA LEU A 313 0.36 17.03 7.27
C LEU A 313 -0.28 18.39 6.96
N PRO A 314 0.43 19.24 6.21
CA PRO A 314 -0.20 20.40 5.61
C PRO A 314 -1.33 19.94 4.68
N GLN A 315 -2.55 20.40 4.93
CA GLN A 315 -3.73 20.04 4.11
C GLN A 315 -3.98 21.06 3.00
N THR A 316 -3.32 22.21 3.07
CA THR A 316 -3.47 23.31 2.12
C THR A 316 -2.16 23.61 1.37
N SER A 317 -2.26 24.09 0.13
CA SER A 317 -1.10 24.46 -0.69
C SER A 317 -0.26 25.57 -0.04
N GLU A 318 -0.88 26.42 0.76
CA GLU A 318 -0.21 27.52 1.47
C GLU A 318 0.65 27.01 2.63
N GLU A 319 0.17 26.02 3.40
CA GLU A 319 0.95 25.36 4.43
C GLU A 319 2.12 24.57 3.84
N VAL A 320 1.93 23.93 2.68
CA VAL A 320 3.02 23.27 1.93
C VAL A 320 4.08 24.29 1.50
N HIS A 321 3.66 25.47 1.03
CA HIS A 321 4.59 26.54 0.64
C HIS A 321 5.40 27.06 1.84
N ARG A 322 4.74 27.31 2.98
CA ARG A 322 5.42 27.72 4.23
C ARG A 322 6.39 26.65 4.74
N MET A 323 5.98 25.39 4.65
CA MET A 323 6.85 24.25 4.99
C MET A 323 8.05 24.17 4.04
N GLY A 324 7.86 24.36 2.74
CA GLY A 324 8.93 24.40 1.74
C GLY A 324 9.92 25.55 1.96
N LEU A 325 9.45 26.71 2.38
CA LEU A 325 10.30 27.83 2.80
C LEU A 325 11.07 27.52 4.10
N ALA A 326 10.39 26.93 5.10
CA ALA A 326 10.99 26.59 6.39
C ALA A 326 12.09 25.51 6.28
N PHE A 327 11.96 24.58 5.33
CA PHE A 327 13.00 23.59 5.01
C PHE A 327 14.04 24.10 4.00
N GLY A 328 13.93 25.35 3.53
CA GLY A 328 14.83 25.92 2.53
C GLY A 328 14.77 25.24 1.15
N LEU A 329 13.69 24.49 0.88
CA LEU A 329 13.44 23.81 -0.40
C LEU A 329 12.85 24.75 -1.45
N LEU A 330 12.17 25.80 -1.00
CA LEU A 330 11.65 26.88 -1.83
C LEU A 330 12.43 28.15 -1.50
N SER A 331 12.80 28.89 -2.54
CA SER A 331 13.25 30.27 -2.42
C SER A 331 12.06 31.16 -2.69
N ASP A 332 11.75 32.08 -1.77
CA ASP A 332 10.72 33.08 -2.02
C ASP A 332 11.21 34.01 -3.13
N ASN A 333 10.61 33.93 -4.32
CA ASN A 333 11.00 34.76 -5.46
C ASN A 333 10.49 36.21 -5.33
N LYS A 334 9.84 36.58 -4.22
CA LYS A 334 9.40 37.97 -3.97
C LYS A 334 10.54 38.97 -3.77
N SER A 335 11.81 38.55 -3.70
CA SER A 335 12.95 39.48 -3.63
C SER A 335 13.64 39.73 -4.99
N LYS A 336 13.11 39.25 -6.12
CA LYS A 336 13.75 39.42 -7.45
C LYS A 336 13.08 40.37 -8.43
N ASN A 337 11.95 40.98 -8.08
CA ASN A 337 11.33 42.06 -8.89
C ASN A 337 11.41 43.41 -8.15
N LYS A 338 12.61 43.83 -7.77
CA LYS A 338 12.84 45.18 -7.21
C LYS A 338 13.91 45.97 -7.98
N TYR A 339 14.00 45.71 -9.28
CA TYR A 339 14.71 46.52 -10.27
C TYR A 339 13.91 46.42 -11.56
N ASP A 340 12.96 47.33 -11.70
CA ASP A 340 12.43 47.91 -12.94
C ASP A 340 11.12 48.60 -12.53
N ASP A 341 11.03 49.87 -12.88
CA ASP A 341 9.99 50.87 -12.57
C ASP A 341 10.23 51.68 -11.28
N ASP A 342 11.22 52.58 -11.37
CA ASP A 342 11.15 53.92 -10.78
C ASP A 342 9.89 54.63 -11.30
N ASP A 343 9.00 55.08 -10.40
CA ASP A 343 8.64 56.48 -10.22
C ASP A 343 7.46 56.63 -9.23
N ASP A 344 7.62 57.62 -8.34
CA ASP A 344 6.65 58.21 -7.40
C ASP A 344 6.34 57.51 -6.05
N GLU A 345 7.16 57.88 -5.05
CA GLU A 345 6.80 58.02 -3.63
C GLU A 345 5.79 59.20 -3.42
N PRO A 346 5.20 59.46 -2.22
CA PRO A 346 5.40 58.78 -0.93
C PRO A 346 4.14 58.58 -0.05
N ALA A 347 4.42 57.90 1.08
CA ALA A 347 3.79 58.05 2.39
C ALA A 347 2.40 57.42 2.65
N ALA A 348 2.34 56.42 3.53
CA ALA A 348 2.06 56.65 4.96
C ALA A 348 1.69 55.34 5.69
N GLN A 349 2.41 55.13 6.80
CA GLN A 349 1.92 54.69 8.12
C GLN A 349 1.13 53.36 8.27
N ILE A 350 1.84 52.40 8.88
CA ILE A 350 1.51 51.75 10.16
C ILE A 350 0.13 52.12 10.71
N LEU A 351 -0.76 51.12 10.90
CA LEU A 351 -1.54 51.00 12.13
C LEU A 351 -2.08 49.57 12.33
N THR A 352 -1.68 49.04 13.47
CA THR A 352 -2.15 47.86 14.16
C THR A 352 -3.54 48.06 14.78
N ILE A 353 -4.24 46.94 14.99
CA ILE A 353 -5.16 46.63 16.11
C ILE A 353 -6.66 47.02 15.97
N ASN A 354 -7.43 45.93 15.90
CA ASN A 354 -8.69 45.58 16.60
C ASN A 354 -10.05 46.23 16.30
N GLU A 355 -10.99 45.29 16.17
CA GLU A 355 -12.29 45.17 16.85
C GLU A 355 -13.38 46.23 16.61
N ASP A 356 -14.52 45.66 16.22
CA ASP A 356 -15.87 46.09 16.57
C ASP A 356 -16.33 47.47 16.11
N ASN A 357 -17.18 47.50 15.08
CA ASN A 357 -18.61 47.78 15.23
C ASN A 357 -19.30 47.85 13.85
N GLU A 358 -20.63 47.71 13.86
CA GLU A 358 -21.57 48.00 12.76
C GLU A 358 -21.80 46.91 11.69
N LYS A 359 -22.34 45.76 12.14
CA LYS A 359 -23.45 45.14 11.39
C LYS A 359 -24.77 45.40 12.11
N GLN A 360 -25.17 46.66 12.12
CA GLN A 360 -26.56 47.05 12.35
C GLN A 360 -26.91 48.18 11.39
N LYS A 361 -28.00 47.95 10.63
CA LYS A 361 -28.67 48.88 9.70
C LYS A 361 -28.06 49.02 8.30
N SER A 362 -28.62 48.27 7.34
CA SER A 362 -29.32 48.88 6.18
C SER A 362 -29.84 47.79 5.22
N VAL A 363 -30.89 47.08 5.64
CA VAL A 363 -31.95 46.66 4.72
C VAL A 363 -32.96 47.79 4.77
N GLU A 364 -32.89 48.72 3.83
CA GLU A 364 -33.96 49.63 3.38
C GLU A 364 -33.34 50.77 2.54
N ASN A 365 -33.38 50.65 1.22
CA ASN A 365 -34.13 51.56 0.35
C ASN A 365 -33.79 51.28 -1.12
N ILE A 366 -34.69 50.56 -1.78
CA ILE A 366 -34.86 50.62 -3.24
C ILE A 366 -35.82 51.79 -3.50
N ASN A 367 -35.26 52.83 -4.12
CA ASN A 367 -35.85 53.89 -4.95
C ASN A 367 -37.39 54.09 -4.99
N GLY A 368 -37.79 55.34 -4.72
CA GLY A 368 -39.10 55.91 -5.05
C GLY A 368 -39.33 56.08 -6.57
N LYS A 369 -40.58 55.92 -7.02
CA LYS A 369 -41.62 56.95 -7.32
C LYS A 369 -41.48 57.60 -8.71
N PRO A 370 -42.57 58.12 -9.32
CA PRO A 370 -43.97 58.17 -8.88
C PRO A 370 -44.89 57.11 -9.49
#